data_AF-A0A2D9UH70-F1
#
_entry.id   AF-A0A2D9UH70-F1
#
_cell.length_a   1.000
_cell.length_b   1.000
_cell.length_c   1.000
_cell.angle_alpha   90.00
_cell.angle_beta   90.00
_cell.angle_gamma   90.00
#
_symmetry.space_group_name_H-M   'P 1'
#
loop_
_entity.id
_entity.type
_entity.pdbx_description
1 polymer ?
#
loop_
_entity_poly.entity_id
_entity_poly.type
_entity_poly.pdbx_seq_one_letter_code
_entity_poly.pdbx_strand_id
1 'polypeptide(L)'
;MEKLFFLPIILSLMFVMSCEVCKTCQISFETLNGYNISDLNAAASIMGYSNWDSYLESLYPSEEFCGAALDAAEEVSESADLNGDGTSDYRSFWDCN
;
A
#
# COMPACT_ATOMS: atom_id res chain seq x y z
N MET A 1 -46.46 42.87 -26.59
CA MET A 1 -45.10 43.06 -26.02
C MET A 1 -44.80 41.83 -25.20
N GLU A 2 -44.26 40.82 -25.86
CA GLU A 2 -43.89 39.51 -25.32
C GLU A 2 -42.48 39.28 -25.90
N LYS A 3 -41.47 38.74 -25.21
CA LYS A 3 -41.46 37.64 -24.24
C LYS A 3 -40.25 37.86 -23.32
N LEU A 4 -40.43 37.74 -22.01
CA LEU A 4 -39.30 37.52 -21.09
C LEU A 4 -38.65 36.18 -21.47
N PHE A 5 -37.40 36.23 -21.91
CA PHE A 5 -36.56 35.04 -22.03
C PHE A 5 -36.12 34.61 -20.62
N PHE A 6 -36.86 33.68 -20.03
CA PHE A 6 -36.39 32.89 -18.89
C PHE A 6 -35.49 31.77 -19.42
N LEU A 7 -34.17 31.96 -19.29
CA LEU A 7 -33.20 30.86 -19.40
C LEU A 7 -33.14 30.16 -18.03
N PRO A 8 -33.54 28.89 -17.90
CA PRO A 8 -33.19 28.13 -16.72
C PRO A 8 -31.67 27.89 -16.78
N ILE A 9 -30.93 28.58 -15.92
CA ILE A 9 -29.58 28.17 -15.56
C ILE A 9 -29.76 26.84 -14.83
N ILE A 10 -29.73 25.75 -15.60
CA ILE A 10 -29.54 24.42 -15.08
C ILE A 10 -28.12 24.43 -14.55
N LEU A 11 -27.99 24.85 -13.29
CA LEU A 11 -26.80 24.61 -12.49
C LEU A 11 -26.75 23.09 -12.33
N SER A 12 -26.20 22.43 -13.34
CA SER A 12 -25.79 21.03 -13.30
C SER A 12 -24.75 20.94 -12.21
N LEU A 13 -25.23 20.78 -10.97
CA LEU A 13 -24.47 20.34 -9.84
C LEU A 13 -24.10 18.88 -10.13
N MET A 14 -23.16 18.71 -11.08
CA MET A 14 -22.36 17.52 -11.17
C MET A 14 -21.53 17.51 -9.89
N PHE A 15 -22.12 17.02 -8.81
CA PHE A 15 -21.36 16.29 -7.82
C PHE A 15 -20.67 15.18 -8.60
N VAL A 16 -19.47 15.49 -9.10
CA VAL A 16 -18.46 14.50 -9.39
C VAL A 16 -18.26 13.77 -8.07
N MET A 17 -18.98 12.66 -7.89
CA MET A 17 -18.52 11.63 -6.98
C MET A 17 -17.11 11.32 -7.45
N SER A 18 -16.10 11.81 -6.75
CA SER A 18 -14.75 11.31 -6.92
C SER A 18 -14.83 9.85 -6.48
N CYS A 19 -15.09 8.97 -7.45
CA CYS A 19 -14.84 7.55 -7.29
C CYS A 19 -13.32 7.44 -7.24
N GLU A 20 -12.71 7.83 -6.12
CA GLU A 20 -11.31 7.58 -5.89
C GLU A 20 -11.16 6.06 -5.84
N VAL A 21 -10.21 5.56 -6.62
CA VAL A 21 -9.86 4.15 -6.57
C VAL A 21 -9.27 3.92 -5.19
N CYS A 22 -9.96 3.12 -4.38
CA CYS A 22 -9.51 2.69 -3.06
C CYS A 22 -9.14 1.21 -3.13
N LYS A 23 -8.03 0.84 -2.49
CA LYS A 23 -7.62 -0.55 -2.33
C LYS A 23 -7.25 -0.82 -0.89
N THR A 24 -7.47 -2.06 -0.45
CA THR A 24 -6.93 -2.51 0.82
C THR A 24 -5.50 -2.98 0.57
N CYS A 25 -4.56 -2.36 1.27
CA CYS A 25 -3.15 -2.71 1.18
C CYS A 25 -2.69 -3.43 2.44
N GLN A 26 -1.89 -4.47 2.26
CA GLN A 26 -1.22 -5.20 3.33
C GLN A 26 0.29 -5.10 3.12
N ILE A 27 1.07 -4.80 4.16
CA ILE A 27 2.53 -4.86 4.03
C ILE A 27 2.91 -6.30 3.69
N SER A 28 3.76 -6.46 2.71
CA SER A 28 4.27 -7.75 2.26
C SER A 28 5.78 -7.66 2.07
N PHE A 29 6.39 -8.80 1.80
CA PHE A 29 7.81 -8.87 1.51
C PHE A 29 8.18 -10.01 0.59
N GLU A 30 9.38 -9.91 0.01
CA GLU A 30 10.02 -11.00 -0.70
C GLU A 30 11.48 -11.14 -0.28
N THR A 31 12.01 -12.35 -0.39
CA THR A 31 13.45 -12.62 -0.28
C THR A 31 14.09 -12.45 -1.64
N LEU A 32 15.26 -11.85 -1.66
CA LEU A 32 16.03 -11.54 -2.85
C LEU A 32 17.33 -12.36 -2.86
N ASN A 33 17.92 -12.52 -4.04
CA ASN A 33 19.26 -13.07 -4.23
C ASN A 33 19.53 -14.44 -3.53
N GLY A 34 18.48 -15.22 -3.29
CA GLY A 34 18.58 -16.53 -2.64
C GLY A 34 18.68 -16.48 -1.11
N TYR A 35 18.44 -15.32 -0.50
CA TYR A 35 18.36 -15.19 0.95
C TYR A 35 17.29 -16.11 1.52
N ASN A 36 17.60 -16.75 2.65
CA ASN A 36 16.75 -17.80 3.18
C ASN A 36 15.65 -17.23 4.07
N ILE A 37 14.40 -17.43 3.66
CA ILE A 37 13.21 -17.07 4.44
C ILE A 37 13.22 -17.65 5.87
N SER A 38 13.89 -18.79 6.10
CA SER A 38 14.00 -19.37 7.44
C SER A 38 14.73 -18.45 8.41
N ASP A 39 15.66 -17.63 7.92
CA ASP A 39 16.46 -16.75 8.77
C ASP A 39 15.61 -15.58 9.27
N LEU A 40 14.72 -15.06 8.42
CA LEU A 40 13.69 -14.08 8.82
C LEU A 40 12.71 -14.69 9.83
N ASN A 41 12.19 -15.88 9.55
CA ASN A 41 11.26 -16.54 10.45
C ASN A 41 11.88 -16.86 11.82
N ALA A 42 13.17 -17.21 11.84
CA ALA A 42 13.93 -17.40 13.08
C ALA A 42 14.07 -16.08 13.85
N ALA A 43 14.38 -14.97 13.18
CA ALA A 43 14.45 -13.64 13.79
C ALA A 43 13.09 -13.21 14.40
N ALA A 44 11.99 -13.38 13.66
CA ALA A 44 10.65 -13.14 14.18
C ALA A 44 10.32 -14.01 15.39
N SER A 45 10.70 -15.29 15.36
CA SER A 45 10.51 -16.23 16.48
C SER A 45 11.24 -15.77 17.75
N ILE A 46 12.46 -15.25 17.62
CA ILE A 46 13.21 -14.67 18.75
C ILE A 46 12.49 -13.45 19.34
N MET A 47 11.79 -12.68 18.50
CA MET A 47 10.97 -11.54 18.91
C MET A 47 9.58 -11.94 19.43
N GLY A 48 9.23 -13.23 19.42
CA GLY A 48 7.96 -13.75 19.95
C GLY A 48 6.82 -13.85 18.92
N TYR A 49 7.12 -13.72 17.63
CA TYR A 49 6.15 -13.87 16.53
C TYR A 49 6.28 -15.24 15.86
N SER A 50 5.20 -15.75 15.25
CA SER A 50 5.20 -17.06 14.60
C SER A 50 6.11 -17.16 13.37
N ASN A 51 6.20 -16.08 12.61
CA ASN A 51 7.00 -15.95 11.39
C ASN A 51 7.17 -14.47 11.05
N TRP A 52 7.93 -14.18 9.98
CA TRP A 52 8.21 -12.79 9.58
C TRP A 52 6.95 -12.05 9.10
N ASP A 53 6.03 -12.74 8.42
CA ASP A 53 4.72 -12.16 8.03
C ASP A 53 3.95 -11.64 9.25
N SER A 54 3.81 -12.44 10.31
CA SER A 54 3.12 -12.04 11.54
C SER A 54 3.81 -10.88 12.26
N TYR A 55 5.14 -10.79 12.16
CA TYR A 55 5.88 -9.65 12.68
C TYR A 55 5.54 -8.37 11.91
N LEU A 56 5.60 -8.42 10.58
CA LEU A 56 5.28 -7.26 9.72
C LEU A 56 3.83 -6.83 9.86
N GLU A 57 2.88 -7.77 9.87
CA GLU A 57 1.45 -7.50 10.08
C GLU A 57 1.18 -6.82 11.43
N SER A 58 1.96 -7.15 12.46
CA SER A 58 1.83 -6.49 13.77
C SER A 58 2.31 -5.03 13.78
N LEU A 59 3.24 -4.68 12.90
CA LEU A 59 3.79 -3.33 12.77
C LEU A 59 2.96 -2.48 11.81
N TYR A 60 2.50 -3.09 10.73
CA TYR A 60 1.77 -2.47 9.65
C TYR A 60 0.52 -3.32 9.35
N PRO A 61 -0.58 -3.11 10.11
CA PRO A 61 -1.84 -3.76 9.82
C PRO A 61 -2.37 -3.32 8.45
N SER A 62 -3.28 -4.12 7.88
CA SER A 62 -3.95 -3.73 6.63
C SER A 62 -4.68 -2.39 6.77
N GLU A 63 -4.58 -1.57 5.72
CA GLU A 63 -5.19 -0.25 5.66
C GLU A 63 -5.76 0.01 4.26
N GLU A 64 -6.86 0.76 4.20
CA GLU A 64 -7.45 1.21 2.95
C GLU A 64 -6.80 2.52 2.51
N PHE A 65 -6.21 2.53 1.31
CA PHE A 65 -5.64 3.73 0.70
C PHE A 65 -6.46 4.12 -0.54
N CYS A 66 -6.65 5.43 -0.72
CA CYS A 66 -7.38 6.00 -1.85
C CYS A 66 -6.56 7.12 -2.52
N GLY A 67 -6.78 7.31 -3.83
CA GLY A 67 -6.23 8.44 -4.57
C GLY A 67 -4.70 8.54 -4.46
N ALA A 68 -4.19 9.75 -4.19
CA ALA A 68 -2.73 9.98 -4.10
C ALA A 68 -2.04 9.19 -2.98
N ALA A 69 -2.77 8.78 -1.92
CA ALA A 69 -2.20 7.94 -0.88
C ALA A 69 -2.03 6.48 -1.36
N LEU A 70 -2.95 6.01 -2.21
CA LEU A 70 -2.81 4.70 -2.86
C LEU A 70 -1.61 4.72 -3.83
N ASP A 71 -1.50 5.77 -4.65
CA ASP A 71 -0.36 5.93 -5.57
C ASP A 71 0.97 5.92 -4.79
N ALA A 72 1.05 6.66 -3.68
CA ALA A 72 2.22 6.68 -2.83
C ALA A 72 2.52 5.33 -2.17
N ALA A 73 1.49 4.59 -1.73
CA ALA A 73 1.66 3.27 -1.14
C ALA A 73 2.19 2.26 -2.16
N GLU A 74 1.66 2.25 -3.38
CA GLU A 74 2.10 1.36 -4.47
C GLU A 74 3.53 1.68 -4.95
N GLU A 75 4.03 2.90 -4.73
CA GLU A 75 5.42 3.30 -5.01
C GLU A 75 6.41 2.87 -3.91
N VAL A 76 5.95 2.52 -2.70
CA VAL A 76 6.85 2.10 -1.61
C VAL A 76 7.49 0.75 -1.93
N SER A 77 8.82 0.76 -1.98
CA SER A 77 9.63 -0.44 -2.11
C SER A 77 10.96 -0.23 -1.42
N GLU A 78 11.13 -0.86 -0.25
CA GLU A 78 12.34 -0.71 0.57
C GLU A 78 13.11 -2.02 0.58
N SER A 79 14.40 -1.97 0.28
CA SER A 79 15.27 -3.15 0.27
C SER A 79 16.39 -3.03 1.28
N ALA A 80 16.79 -4.15 1.88
CA ALA A 80 17.86 -4.22 2.86
C ALA A 80 18.84 -5.35 2.54
N ASP A 81 20.13 -5.08 2.78
CA ASP A 81 21.20 -6.08 2.88
C ASP A 81 21.29 -6.50 4.36
N LEU A 82 20.91 -7.74 4.64
CA LEU A 82 20.78 -8.26 6.01
C LEU A 82 22.05 -8.98 6.45
N ASN A 83 22.85 -9.47 5.52
CA ASN A 83 24.05 -10.26 5.78
C ASN A 83 25.36 -9.44 5.62
N GLY A 84 25.29 -8.25 5.03
CA GLY A 84 26.40 -7.32 4.84
C GLY A 84 27.31 -7.64 3.65
N ASP A 85 26.86 -8.43 2.67
CA ASP A 85 27.63 -8.83 1.49
C ASP A 85 27.61 -7.80 0.34
N GLY A 86 26.85 -6.71 0.51
CA GLY A 86 26.67 -5.65 -0.47
C GLY A 86 25.55 -5.90 -1.48
N THR A 87 24.75 -6.96 -1.31
CA THR A 87 23.56 -7.26 -2.11
C THR A 87 22.30 -7.24 -1.26
N SER A 88 21.18 -6.79 -1.82
CA SER A 88 19.92 -6.78 -1.08
C SER A 88 19.37 -8.19 -0.90
N ASP A 89 18.96 -8.54 0.30
CA ASP A 89 18.45 -9.85 0.71
C ASP A 89 16.92 -9.87 0.84
N TYR A 90 16.34 -8.69 1.03
CA TYR A 90 14.97 -8.52 1.46
C TYR A 90 14.38 -7.27 0.83
N ARG A 91 13.09 -7.34 0.44
CA ARG A 91 12.31 -6.16 0.03
C ARG A 91 10.94 -6.17 0.66
N SER A 92 10.55 -5.07 1.30
CA SER A 92 9.17 -4.80 1.76
C SER A 92 8.45 -3.84 0.84
N PHE A 93 7.15 -4.07 0.66
CA PHE A 93 6.27 -3.26 -0.20
C PHE A 93 4.81 -3.40 0.25
N TRP A 94 3.97 -2.45 -0.15
CA TRP A 94 2.52 -2.57 0.04
C TRP A 94 1.91 -3.42 -1.09
N ASP A 95 1.25 -4.51 -0.73
CA ASP A 95 0.44 -5.32 -1.64
C ASP A 95 -1.02 -4.85 -1.58
N CYS A 96 -1.43 -4.07 -2.58
CA CYS A 96 -2.72 -3.41 -2.67
C CYS A 96 -3.66 -4.15 -3.63
N ASN A 97 -4.75 -4.73 -3.10
CA ASN A 97 -5.75 -5.51 -3.86
C ASN A 97 -7.13 -4.84 -3.88
#